data_AF-W6U0B1-F1
#
_entry.id   AF-W6U0B1-F1
#
_cell.length_a   1.000
_cell.length_b   1.000
_cell.length_c   1.000
_cell.angle_alpha   90.00
_cell.angle_beta   90.00
_cell.angle_gamma   90.00
#
_symmetry.space_group_name_H-M   'P 1'
#
loop_
_entity.id
_entity.type
_entity.pdbx_description
1 polymer ?
#
loop_
_entity_poly.entity_id
_entity_poly.type
_entity_poly.pdbx_seq_one_letter_code
_entity_poly.pdbx_strand_id
1 'polypeptide(L)' 'MPWPKGSYPPSYKNLPLKLREKAVEIANAILEGDEGLAIATGLKKARALRQKKSRNKN' A
#
# COMPACT_ATOMS: atom_id res chain seq x y z
N MET A 1 -1.58 10.55 9.66
CA MET A 1 -0.71 11.54 8.96
C MET A 1 -0.43 11.04 7.55
N PRO A 2 -0.47 11.86 6.47
CA PRO A 2 -0.12 11.39 5.12
C PRO A 2 1.35 11.00 5.12
N TRP A 3 1.64 9.72 4.88
CA TRP A 3 2.99 9.18 4.98
C TRP A 3 3.84 9.78 3.84
N PRO A 4 4.93 10.51 4.13
CA PRO A 4 5.82 10.99 3.08
C PRO A 4 6.33 9.83 2.24
N LYS A 5 6.59 10.07 0.95
CA LYS A 5 7.18 9.06 0.06
C LYS A 5 8.48 8.52 0.68
N GLY A 6 8.50 7.25 1.08
CA GLY A 6 9.66 6.63 1.74
C GLY A 6 9.56 6.46 3.26
N SER A 7 8.59 7.11 3.92
CA SER A 7 8.22 6.84 5.31
C SER A 7 7.04 5.88 5.33
N TYR A 8 7.14 4.80 6.10
CA TYR A 8 6.16 3.73 6.09
C TYR A 8 5.67 3.42 7.51
N PRO A 9 4.41 3.02 7.68
CA PRO A 9 3.94 2.50 8.95
C PRO A 9 4.77 1.26 9.34
N PRO A 10 4.94 0.98 10.65
CA PRO A 10 5.67 -0.19 11.13
C PRO A 10 5.21 -1.50 10.48
N SER A 11 3.90 -1.60 10.21
CA SER A 11 3.24 -2.73 9.54
C SER A 11 3.79 -3.03 8.14
N TYR A 12 4.43 -2.07 7.48
CA TYR A 12 4.98 -2.22 6.13
C TYR A 12 6.48 -2.52 6.11
N LYS A 13 7.16 -2.51 7.26
CA LYS A 13 8.62 -2.68 7.37
C LYS A 13 9.11 -4.00 6.78
N ASN A 14 8.30 -5.06 6.88
CA ASN A 14 8.62 -6.40 6.39
C ASN A 14 8.17 -6.66 4.93
N LEU A 15 7.58 -5.66 4.26
CA LEU A 15 7.10 -5.81 2.90
C LEU A 15 8.17 -5.39 1.87
N PRO A 16 8.17 -5.98 0.65
CA PRO A 16 9.05 -5.54 -0.42
C PRO A 16 8.88 -4.05 -0.74
N LEU A 17 9.98 -3.35 -1.05
CA LEU A 17 9.99 -1.90 -1.35
C LEU A 17 8.87 -1.47 -2.30
N LYS A 18 8.74 -2.16 -3.44
CA LYS A 18 7.69 -1.88 -4.44
C LYS A 18 6.26 -2.02 -3.90
N LEU A 19 6.03 -2.92 -2.93
CA LEU A 19 4.71 -3.16 -2.36
C LEU A 19 4.35 -2.09 -1.34
N ARG A 20 5.30 -1.69 -0.48
CA ARG A 20 5.09 -0.64 0.52
C ARG A 20 4.92 0.74 -0.12
N GLU A 21 5.69 1.05 -1.17
CA GLU A 21 5.53 2.30 -1.94
C GLU A 21 4.13 2.41 -2.54
N LYS A 22 3.67 1.34 -3.19
CA LYS A 22 2.33 1.29 -3.78
C LYS A 22 1.23 1.34 -2.73
N ALA A 23 1.42 0.71 -1.59
CA ALA A 23 0.45 0.73 -0.49
C ALA A 23 0.31 2.12 0.12
N VAL A 24 1.42 2.84 0.33
CA VAL A 24 1.42 4.23 0.80
C VAL A 24 0.79 5.18 -0.20
N GLU A 25 1.11 5.04 -1.50
CA GLU A 25 0.48 5.81 -2.57
C GLU A 25 -1.05 5.70 -2.53
N ILE A 26 -1.56 4.48 -2.36
CA ILE A 26 -3.00 4.20 -2.29
C ILE A 26 -3.60 4.67 -0.96
N ALA A 27 -2.91 4.48 0.16
CA ALA A 27 -3.37 4.91 1.48
C ALA A 27 -3.47 6.44 1.55
N ASN A 28 -2.47 7.15 1.04
CA ASN A 28 -2.47 8.61 0.98
C ASN A 28 -3.58 9.14 0.06
N ALA A 29 -3.90 8.43 -1.02
CA ALA A 29 -5.01 8.79 -1.92
C ALA A 29 -6.41 8.56 -1.31
N ILE A 30 -6.52 7.79 -0.23
CA ILE A 30 -7.78 7.43 0.44
C ILE A 30 -7.92 8.13 1.81
N LEU A 31 -6.95 8.97 2.21
CA LEU A 31 -6.87 9.51 3.57
C LEU A 31 -7.94 10.59 3.85
N GLU A 32 -9.19 10.17 4.04
CA GLU A 32 -10.31 10.98 4.52
C GLU A 32 -10.67 10.64 5.99
N GLY A 33 -9.67 10.56 6.86
CA GLY A 33 -9.88 10.61 8.31
C GLY A 33 -9.48 9.36 9.11
N ASP A 34 -9.57 8.15 8.56
CA ASP A 34 -9.14 6.93 9.27
C ASP A 34 -7.82 6.35 8.73
N GLU A 35 -6.77 6.51 9.53
CA GLU A 35 -5.44 5.99 9.25
C GLU A 35 -5.40 4.46 9.23
N GLY A 36 -6.15 3.79 10.12
CA GLY A 36 -6.19 2.33 10.18
C GLY A 36 -6.80 1.74 8.90
N LEU A 37 -7.93 2.30 8.47
CA LEU A 37 -8.59 1.94 7.22
C LEU A 37 -7.74 2.22 5.99
N ALA A 38 -7.06 3.38 5.95
CA ALA A 38 -6.17 3.73 4.85
C ALA A 38 -5.00 2.74 4.70
N ILE A 39 -4.36 2.36 5.82
CA ILE A 39 -3.24 1.40 5.84
C ILE A 39 -3.72 -0.01 5.42
N ALA A 40 -4.86 -0.46 5.93
CA ALA A 40 -5.41 -1.77 5.57
C ALA A 40 -5.80 -1.82 4.08
N THR A 41 -6.46 -0.77 3.60
CA THR A 41 -6.92 -0.67 2.21
C THR A 41 -5.76 -0.54 1.22
N GLY A 42 -4.78 0.31 1.54
CA GLY A 42 -3.56 0.48 0.76
C GLY A 42 -2.82 -0.84 0.56
N LEU A 43 -2.63 -1.61 1.65
CA LEU A 43 -1.98 -2.91 1.58
C LEU A 43 -2.78 -3.94 0.78
N LYS A 44 -4.10 -4.01 0.99
CA LYS A 44 -4.99 -4.94 0.28
C LYS A 44 -4.97 -4.69 -1.23
N LYS A 45 -5.09 -3.44 -1.66
CA LYS A 45 -5.04 -3.06 -3.09
C LYS A 45 -3.65 -3.29 -3.69
N ALA A 46 -2.59 -2.92 -2.97
CA ALA A 46 -1.21 -3.15 -3.44
C ALA A 46 -0.92 -4.65 -3.68
N ARG A 47 -1.37 -5.53 -2.76
CA ARG A 47 -1.27 -6.99 -2.93
C ARG A 47 -2.08 -7.49 -4.12
N ALA A 48 -3.31 -7.02 -4.29
CA ALA A 48 -4.16 -7.40 -5.42
C ALA A 48 -3.53 -7.02 -6.77
N LEU A 49 -2.95 -5.82 -6.88
CA LEU A 49 -2.24 -5.38 -8.08
C LEU A 49 -1.00 -6.24 -8.38
N ARG A 50 -0.25 -6.64 -7.34
CA ARG A 50 0.90 -7.54 -7.49
C ARG A 50 0.49 -8.90 -8.02
N GLN A 51 -0.60 -9.47 -7.51
CA GLN A 51 -1.13 -10.76 -7.98
C GLN A 51 -1.74 -10.66 -9.38
N LYS A 52 -2.39 -9.54 -9.73
CA LYS A 52 -2.95 -9.34 -11.07
C LYS A 52 -1.85 -9.29 -12.15
N LYS A 53 -0.68 -8.73 -11.81
CA LYS A 53 0.49 -8.73 -12.70
C LYS A 53 1.08 -10.12 -12.96
N SER A 54 0.91 -11.10 -12.05
CA SER A 54 1.37 -12.48 -12.30
C SER A 54 0.39 -13.30 -13.12
N ARG A 55 -0.92 -12.98 -13.07
CA ARG A 55 -1.96 -13.68 -13.84
C ARG A 55 -2.08 -13.27 -15.31
N ASN A 56 -1.47 -12.16 -15.73
CA ASN A 56 -1.54 -11.68 -17.12
C ASN A 56 -0.31 -12.07 -17.97
N LYS A 57 0.46 -13.06 -17.51
CA LYS A 57 1.43 -13.82 -18.31
C LYS A 57 0.86 -15.22 -18.55
N ASN A 58 -0.17 -15.34 -19.39
CA ASN A 58 -0.51 -16.60 -20.04
C ASN A 58 -1.27 -16.32 -21.32
#